data_AF-A0AAW0QFL7-F1
#
_entry.id   AF-A0AAW0QFL7-F1
#
_cell.length_a   1.000
_cell.length_b   1.000
_cell.length_c   1.000
_cell.angle_alpha   90.00
_cell.angle_beta   90.00
_cell.angle_gamma   90.00
#
_symmetry.space_group_name_H-M   'P 1'
#
loop_
_entity.id
_entity.type
_entity.pdbx_description
1 polymer ?
#
loop_
_entity_poly.entity_id
_entity_poly.type
_entity_poly.pdbx_seq_one_letter_code
_entity_poly.pdbx_strand_id
1 'polypeptide(L)'
;MSCVTVEHLTLVLDYTGVEQNSACFSCSDSSVKDCHCTLTFNLDTLFKGPVFFYYGLTNYFQNQRAYGVSKDDYQLSGDTAYFKSPDSSCAPYEYDSKNNPIVPCGSLANSMFNDSFVLYQIVNGKKVTVPLDGKGIAWWTDYNIKYRNPSVTPLKNAFNDYPVMSFDGRKKVVFSNVSWMGGKNEFLGLAYLVIGSLCLVMSVVMLIVYAKFKFPEED
;
A
#
# COMPACT_ATOMS: atom_id res chain seq x y z
N MET A 1 -8.97 -33.90 14.18
CA MET A 1 -8.33 -32.57 14.11
C MET A 1 -8.16 -32.23 12.64
N SER A 2 -9.15 -31.55 12.06
CA SER A 2 -9.12 -31.20 10.64
C SER A 2 -8.07 -30.12 10.44
N CYS A 3 -7.02 -30.42 9.67
CA CYS A 3 -6.06 -29.42 9.22
C CYS A 3 -6.84 -28.44 8.34
N VAL A 4 -7.17 -27.27 8.89
CA VAL A 4 -7.65 -26.15 8.09
C VAL A 4 -6.43 -25.61 7.37
N THR A 5 -6.19 -26.06 6.15
CA THR A 5 -5.24 -25.41 5.25
C THR A 5 -5.82 -24.04 4.93
N VAL A 6 -5.32 -23.01 5.62
CA VAL A 6 -5.58 -21.61 5.24
C VAL A 6 -4.72 -21.34 4.01
N GLU A 7 -5.23 -21.68 2.84
CA GLU A 7 -4.64 -21.23 1.58
C GLU A 7 -4.82 -19.72 1.47
N HIS A 8 -3.73 -18.99 1.69
CA HIS A 8 -3.67 -17.56 1.41
C HIS A 8 -3.62 -17.37 -0.11
N LEU A 9 -4.72 -16.85 -0.66
CA LEU A 9 -4.84 -16.54 -2.07
C LEU A 9 -4.46 -15.08 -2.27
N THR A 10 -3.53 -14.85 -3.20
CA THR A 10 -3.12 -13.50 -3.60
C THR A 10 -3.07 -13.47 -5.12
N LEU A 11 -3.83 -12.56 -5.72
CA LEU A 11 -3.78 -12.29 -7.15
C LEU A 11 -3.08 -10.94 -7.37
N VAL A 12 -2.03 -10.94 -8.20
CA VAL A 12 -1.30 -9.72 -8.58
C VAL A 12 -1.40 -9.54 -10.08
N LEU A 13 -1.83 -8.35 -10.51
CA LEU A 13 -1.95 -7.98 -11.91
C LEU A 13 -1.13 -6.72 -12.17
N ASP A 14 -0.17 -6.79 -13.10
CA ASP A 14 0.55 -5.61 -13.57
C ASP A 14 -0.28 -4.93 -14.67
N TYR A 15 -0.49 -3.63 -14.53
CA TYR A 15 -1.28 -2.82 -15.47
C TYR A 15 -0.50 -1.62 -16.02
N THR A 16 0.83 -1.60 -15.85
CA THR A 16 1.68 -0.49 -16.28
C THR A 16 1.62 -0.24 -17.79
N GLY A 17 1.42 -1.30 -18.58
CA GLY A 17 1.33 -1.16 -20.04
C GLY A 17 2.68 -1.10 -20.76
N VAL A 18 3.75 -1.74 -20.24
CA VAL A 18 5.09 -1.70 -20.88
C VAL A 18 5.16 -2.57 -22.14
N GLU A 19 4.42 -3.67 -22.17
CA GLU A 19 4.44 -4.61 -23.29
C GLU A 19 3.45 -4.19 -24.37
N GLN A 20 3.85 -4.21 -25.65
CA GLN A 20 3.00 -3.83 -26.78
C GLN A 20 1.70 -4.64 -26.88
N ASN A 21 1.69 -5.87 -26.37
CA ASN A 21 0.52 -6.74 -26.37
C ASN A 21 -0.40 -6.56 -25.15
N SER A 22 -0.04 -5.66 -24.22
CA SER A 22 -0.83 -5.43 -23.01
C SER A 22 -2.02 -4.50 -23.30
N ALA A 23 -3.16 -4.80 -22.68
CA ALA A 23 -4.38 -4.01 -22.87
C ALA A 23 -4.26 -2.55 -22.37
N CYS A 24 -3.27 -2.26 -21.53
CA CYS A 24 -3.01 -0.91 -21.01
C CYS A 24 -1.84 -0.20 -21.73
N PHE A 25 -1.26 -0.78 -22.79
CA PHE A 25 -0.14 -0.18 -23.52
C PHE A 25 -0.48 1.20 -24.09
N SER A 26 -1.69 1.37 -24.61
CA SER A 26 -2.18 2.65 -25.12
C SER A 26 -2.26 3.75 -24.05
N CYS A 27 -2.31 3.37 -22.77
CA CYS A 27 -2.33 4.30 -21.64
C CYS A 27 -0.94 4.61 -21.08
N SER A 28 0.12 3.98 -21.62
CA SER A 28 1.50 4.30 -21.24
C SER A 28 1.97 5.63 -21.84
N ASP A 29 1.29 6.14 -22.87
CA ASP A 29 1.62 7.42 -23.48
C ASP A 29 0.99 8.58 -22.71
N SER A 30 1.83 9.43 -22.14
CA SER A 30 1.43 10.63 -21.37
C SER A 30 0.64 11.66 -22.17
N SER A 31 0.56 11.53 -23.50
CA SER A 31 -0.24 12.41 -24.36
C SER A 31 -1.75 12.15 -24.25
N VAL A 32 -2.15 10.93 -23.85
CA VAL A 32 -3.55 10.53 -23.75
C VAL A 32 -4.09 10.88 -22.36
N LYS A 33 -4.83 11.98 -22.26
CA LYS A 33 -5.59 12.33 -21.06
C LYS A 33 -6.84 11.45 -20.96
N ASP A 34 -7.19 11.05 -19.74
CA ASP A 34 -8.36 10.20 -19.43
C ASP A 34 -8.34 8.84 -20.16
N CYS A 35 -7.21 8.13 -20.11
CA CYS A 35 -7.10 6.80 -20.69
C CYS A 35 -7.79 5.74 -19.82
N HIS A 36 -8.60 4.89 -20.47
CA HIS A 36 -9.25 3.75 -19.84
C HIS A 36 -8.68 2.45 -20.41
N CYS A 37 -8.14 1.58 -19.56
CA CYS A 37 -7.76 0.22 -19.94
C CYS A 37 -8.58 -0.82 -19.19
N THR A 38 -8.83 -1.97 -19.84
CA THR A 38 -9.60 -3.07 -19.27
C THR A 38 -8.72 -4.31 -19.16
N LEU A 39 -8.60 -4.84 -17.96
CA LEU A 39 -7.92 -6.11 -17.70
C LEU A 39 -8.94 -7.21 -17.44
N THR A 40 -8.77 -8.34 -18.13
CA THR A 40 -9.58 -9.54 -17.92
C THR A 40 -8.72 -10.59 -17.24
N PHE A 41 -9.21 -11.14 -16.14
CA PHE A 41 -8.53 -12.19 -15.40
C PHE A 41 -9.55 -13.23 -14.94
N ASN A 42 -9.07 -14.47 -14.73
CA ASN A 42 -9.86 -15.57 -14.20
C ASN A 42 -9.35 -15.93 -12.81
N LEU A 43 -10.26 -16.43 -11.96
CA LEU A 43 -9.94 -16.91 -10.62
C LEU A 43 -10.07 -18.43 -10.60
N ASP A 44 -8.95 -19.13 -10.48
CA ASP A 44 -8.93 -20.60 -10.39
C ASP A 44 -9.49 -21.09 -9.05
N THR A 45 -9.33 -20.29 -8.01
CA THR A 45 -9.76 -20.58 -6.65
C THR A 45 -10.58 -19.42 -6.08
N LEU A 46 -11.59 -19.77 -5.27
CA LEU A 46 -12.46 -18.79 -4.65
C LEU A 46 -11.80 -18.20 -3.41
N PHE A 47 -11.74 -16.87 -3.31
CA PHE A 47 -11.34 -16.19 -2.09
C PHE A 47 -12.35 -16.47 -0.97
N LYS A 48 -11.87 -17.03 0.14
CA LYS A 48 -12.66 -17.23 1.36
C LYS A 48 -12.43 -16.07 2.33
N GLY A 49 -13.51 -15.47 2.83
CA GLY A 49 -13.45 -14.37 3.79
C GLY A 49 -13.38 -12.97 3.15
N PRO A 50 -13.03 -11.93 3.92
CA PRO A 50 -12.91 -10.56 3.41
C PRO A 50 -11.72 -10.44 2.45
N VAL A 51 -11.96 -9.81 1.31
CA VAL A 51 -10.95 -9.56 0.27
C VAL A 51 -10.61 -8.08 0.26
N PHE A 52 -9.32 -7.79 0.30
CA PHE A 52 -8.81 -6.43 0.23
C PHE A 52 -8.23 -6.17 -1.16
N PHE A 53 -8.54 -4.99 -1.68
CA PHE A 53 -7.98 -4.45 -2.91
C PHE A 53 -6.84 -3.50 -2.56
N TYR A 54 -5.67 -3.74 -3.13
CA TYR A 54 -4.50 -2.87 -3.00
C TYR A 54 -4.00 -2.47 -4.38
N TYR A 55 -3.46 -1.26 -4.48
CA TYR A 55 -2.56 -0.91 -5.58
C TYR A 55 -1.12 -0.97 -5.05
N GLY A 56 -0.20 -1.40 -5.91
CA GLY A 56 1.21 -1.45 -5.62
C GLY A 56 1.97 -0.63 -6.65
N LEU A 57 2.96 0.12 -6.16
CA LEU A 57 3.89 0.86 -6.99
C LEU A 57 5.29 0.24 -6.81
N THR A 58 6.04 0.10 -7.88
CA THR A 58 7.47 -0.23 -7.82
C THR A 58 8.29 0.93 -8.38
N ASN A 59 9.56 1.01 -7.96
CA ASN A 59 10.44 2.13 -8.27
C ASN A 59 9.89 3.49 -7.79
N TYR A 60 9.18 3.49 -6.66
CA TYR A 60 8.59 4.68 -6.07
C TYR A 60 9.06 4.81 -4.61
N PHE A 61 10.06 5.68 -4.40
CA PHE A 61 10.86 5.75 -3.17
C PHE A 61 10.22 6.62 -2.07
N GLN A 62 9.09 6.18 -1.53
CA GLN A 62 8.40 6.89 -0.43
C GLN A 62 9.24 7.02 0.86
N ASN A 63 10.26 6.17 1.00
CA ASN A 63 11.16 6.17 2.15
C ASN A 63 12.31 7.19 2.04
N GLN A 64 12.43 7.94 0.94
CA GLN A 64 13.41 9.01 0.85
C GLN A 64 13.09 10.08 1.90
N ARG A 65 14.09 10.47 2.71
CA ARG A 65 13.87 11.41 3.83
C ARG A 65 13.20 12.71 3.38
N ALA A 66 13.70 13.34 2.33
CA ALA A 66 13.14 14.58 1.78
C ALA A 66 11.68 14.41 1.35
N TYR A 67 11.34 13.26 0.76
CA TYR A 67 9.95 12.94 0.42
C TYR A 67 9.10 12.79 1.68
N GLY A 68 9.50 11.96 2.64
CA GLY A 68 8.70 11.65 3.83
C GLY A 68 8.46 12.83 4.80
N VAL A 69 9.36 13.82 4.83
CA VAL A 69 9.20 15.04 5.65
C VAL A 69 8.44 16.16 4.93
N SER A 70 8.23 16.06 3.61
CA SER A 70 7.64 17.12 2.79
C SER A 70 6.11 17.13 2.90
N LYS A 71 5.62 17.65 4.03
CA LYS A 71 4.21 17.81 4.39
C LYS A 71 4.07 18.85 5.50
N ASP A 72 2.90 19.46 5.60
CA ASP A 72 2.53 20.35 6.71
C ASP A 72 1.45 19.68 7.58
N ASP A 73 1.84 19.26 8.78
CA ASP A 73 0.93 18.56 9.70
C ASP A 73 -0.18 19.47 10.24
N TYR A 74 0.05 20.78 10.40
CA TYR A 74 -0.97 21.72 10.87
C TYR A 74 -2.01 21.98 9.79
N GLN A 75 -1.56 22.14 8.55
CA GLN A 75 -2.44 22.23 7.39
C GLN A 75 -3.32 20.98 7.26
N LEU A 76 -2.72 19.79 7.37
CA LEU A 76 -3.44 18.51 7.29
C LEU A 76 -4.42 18.28 8.46
N SER A 77 -4.17 18.91 9.61
CA SER A 77 -5.09 18.94 10.75
C SER A 77 -6.24 19.96 10.62
N GLY A 78 -6.25 20.76 9.55
CA GLY A 78 -7.30 21.73 9.24
C GLY A 78 -7.10 23.13 9.81
N ASP A 79 -5.88 23.50 10.22
CA ASP A 79 -5.58 24.87 10.67
C ASP A 79 -5.46 25.83 9.48
N THR A 80 -6.42 26.76 9.41
CA THR A 80 -6.51 27.76 8.33
C THR A 80 -5.38 28.79 8.32
N ALA A 81 -4.59 28.94 9.39
CA ALA A 81 -3.41 29.81 9.36
C ALA A 81 -2.37 29.31 8.35
N TYR A 82 -2.15 27.98 8.35
CA TYR A 82 -1.19 27.30 7.48
C TYR A 82 -1.67 27.13 6.03
N PHE A 83 -2.91 27.52 5.74
CA PHE A 83 -3.43 27.56 4.37
C PHE A 83 -2.93 28.81 3.63
N LYS A 84 -2.57 29.86 4.38
CA LYS A 84 -2.04 31.11 3.82
C LYS A 84 -0.52 31.14 3.80
N SER A 85 0.09 30.54 4.82
CA SER A 85 1.54 30.46 5.00
C SER A 85 1.91 29.02 5.39
N PRO A 86 2.15 28.13 4.41
CA PRO A 86 2.59 26.76 4.66
C PRO A 86 3.99 26.72 5.28
N ASP A 87 4.30 25.63 5.99
CA ASP A 87 5.63 25.41 6.53
C ASP A 87 6.69 25.13 5.44
N SER A 88 7.92 25.58 5.71
CA SER A 88 9.11 25.38 4.85
C SER A 88 9.51 23.92 4.63
N SER A 89 8.97 23.00 5.44
CA SER A 89 9.16 21.57 5.26
C SER A 89 8.53 21.07 3.95
N CYS A 90 7.52 21.77 3.43
CA CYS A 90 6.84 21.44 2.18
C CYS A 90 7.66 21.75 0.92
N ALA A 91 8.83 22.39 1.02
CA ALA A 91 9.67 22.74 -0.13
C ALA A 91 9.92 21.54 -1.07
N PRO A 92 9.83 21.72 -2.40
CA PRO A 92 9.50 22.96 -3.13
C PRO A 92 8.00 23.20 -3.38
N TYR A 93 7.11 22.33 -2.87
CA TYR A 93 5.68 22.33 -3.18
C TYR A 93 4.85 23.14 -2.18
N GLU A 94 5.40 24.25 -1.71
CA GLU A 94 4.71 25.20 -0.82
C GLU A 94 3.80 26.14 -1.62
N TYR A 95 4.27 26.59 -2.78
CA TYR A 95 3.61 27.59 -3.60
C TYR A 95 3.57 27.15 -5.07
N ASP A 96 2.48 27.50 -5.77
CA ASP A 96 2.38 27.35 -7.21
C ASP A 96 3.22 28.42 -7.94
N SER A 97 3.39 28.28 -9.25
CA SER A 97 4.03 29.21 -10.19
C SER A 97 3.50 30.65 -10.09
N LYS A 98 2.27 30.84 -9.60
CA LYS A 98 1.64 32.15 -9.35
C LYS A 98 1.84 32.69 -7.93
N ASN A 99 2.68 32.03 -7.12
CA ASN A 99 2.95 32.34 -5.73
C ASN A 99 1.71 32.23 -4.80
N ASN A 100 0.77 31.35 -5.16
CA ASN A 100 -0.35 30.98 -4.30
C ASN A 100 0.03 29.75 -3.45
N PRO A 101 -0.32 29.72 -2.15
CA PRO A 101 -0.03 28.57 -1.31
C PRO A 101 -0.80 27.32 -1.76
N ILE A 102 -0.13 26.16 -1.74
CA ILE A 102 -0.66 24.84 -2.11
C ILE A 102 -1.24 24.17 -0.85
N VAL A 103 -2.45 23.61 -0.97
CA VAL A 103 -3.24 22.99 0.13
C VAL A 103 -3.91 21.68 -0.34
N PRO A 104 -3.37 20.48 -0.07
CA PRO A 104 -2.24 20.21 0.81
C PRO A 104 -0.87 20.39 0.12
N CYS A 105 0.09 21.00 0.82
CA CYS A 105 1.45 21.19 0.34
C CYS A 105 2.31 19.93 0.50
N GLY A 106 3.41 19.91 -0.24
CA GLY A 106 4.47 18.91 -0.08
C GLY A 106 4.43 17.76 -1.08
N SER A 107 5.53 17.02 -1.10
CA SER A 107 5.80 15.98 -2.10
C SER A 107 4.83 14.81 -2.00
N LEU A 108 4.35 14.49 -0.79
CA LEU A 108 3.39 13.39 -0.58
C LEU A 108 2.04 13.68 -1.26
N ALA A 109 1.53 14.90 -1.07
CA ALA A 109 0.27 15.33 -1.67
C ALA A 109 0.39 15.48 -3.19
N ASN A 110 1.48 16.08 -3.66
CA ASN A 110 1.71 16.37 -5.07
C ASN A 110 1.92 15.12 -5.95
N SER A 111 2.22 13.98 -5.35
CA SER A 111 2.38 12.71 -6.06
C SER A 111 1.35 11.65 -5.61
N MET A 112 0.18 12.12 -5.18
CA MET A 112 -0.95 11.27 -4.81
C MET A 112 -1.36 10.38 -5.99
N PHE A 113 -1.58 9.10 -5.69
CA PHE A 113 -2.09 8.16 -6.67
C PHE A 113 -3.51 8.55 -7.14
N ASN A 114 -3.73 8.67 -8.45
CA ASN A 114 -4.95 9.21 -9.05
C ASN A 114 -5.70 8.25 -9.99
N ASP A 115 -5.23 7.01 -10.18
CA ASP A 115 -5.97 6.06 -11.01
C ASP A 115 -7.23 5.57 -10.27
N SER A 116 -8.32 5.36 -11.02
CA SER A 116 -9.59 4.90 -10.50
C SER A 116 -9.91 3.49 -11.01
N PHE A 117 -10.41 2.63 -10.12
CA PHE A 117 -10.68 1.22 -10.43
C PHE A 117 -12.17 0.90 -10.30
N VAL A 118 -12.68 0.15 -11.27
CA VAL A 118 -14.03 -0.42 -11.23
C VAL A 118 -13.95 -1.90 -11.56
N LEU A 119 -14.47 -2.73 -10.66
CA LEU A 119 -14.45 -4.19 -10.81
C LEU A 119 -15.80 -4.71 -11.31
N TYR A 120 -15.74 -5.63 -12.27
CA TYR A 120 -16.92 -6.29 -12.82
C TYR A 120 -16.78 -7.81 -12.71
N GLN A 121 -17.87 -8.47 -12.31
CA GLN A 121 -18.05 -9.91 -12.40
C GLN A 121 -18.85 -10.25 -13.66
N ILE A 122 -18.37 -11.20 -14.46
CA ILE A 122 -19.08 -11.68 -15.65
C ILE A 122 -19.93 -12.89 -15.23
N VAL A 123 -21.26 -12.73 -15.21
CA VAL A 123 -22.22 -13.79 -14.89
C VAL A 123 -23.13 -13.99 -16.10
N ASN A 124 -23.12 -15.18 -16.71
CA ASN A 124 -23.92 -15.51 -17.90
C ASN A 124 -23.75 -14.49 -19.06
N GLY A 125 -22.53 -14.00 -19.28
CA GLY A 125 -22.23 -13.01 -20.33
C GLY A 125 -22.60 -11.55 -19.98
N LYS A 126 -23.24 -11.30 -18.83
CA LYS A 126 -23.56 -9.96 -18.36
C LYS A 126 -22.52 -9.46 -17.35
N LYS A 127 -22.05 -8.23 -17.52
CA LYS A 127 -21.17 -7.54 -16.56
C LYS A 127 -22.00 -7.02 -15.38
N VAL A 128 -21.68 -7.48 -14.19
CA VAL A 128 -22.27 -7.02 -12.91
C VAL A 128 -21.17 -6.32 -12.12
N THR A 129 -21.41 -5.10 -11.65
CA THR A 129 -20.42 -4.35 -10.88
C THR A 129 -20.24 -4.96 -9.50
N VAL A 130 -18.98 -5.15 -9.08
CA VAL A 130 -18.64 -5.57 -7.72
C VAL A 130 -18.52 -4.31 -6.86
N PRO A 131 -19.31 -4.15 -5.79
CA PRO A 131 -19.22 -2.99 -4.92
C PRO A 131 -17.89 -3.00 -4.16
N LEU A 132 -17.16 -1.88 -4.23
CA LEU A 132 -15.97 -1.64 -3.42
C LEU A 132 -16.34 -0.69 -2.28
N ASP A 133 -16.08 -1.09 -1.04
CA ASP A 133 -16.25 -0.21 0.11
C ASP A 133 -15.02 0.68 0.29
N GLY A 134 -15.23 2.00 0.27
CA GLY A 134 -14.18 2.99 0.52
C GLY A 134 -14.04 3.38 1.99
N LYS A 135 -14.90 2.86 2.89
CA LYS A 135 -14.85 3.15 4.32
C LYS A 135 -13.98 2.14 5.06
N GLY A 136 -13.39 2.56 6.18
CA GLY A 136 -12.59 1.69 7.05
C GLY A 136 -11.21 1.29 6.49
N ILE A 137 -10.75 1.94 5.43
CA ILE A 137 -9.43 1.70 4.82
C ILE A 137 -8.29 2.46 5.52
N ALA A 138 -8.61 3.53 6.24
CA ALA A 138 -7.66 4.34 6.99
C ALA A 138 -7.63 3.94 8.45
N TRP A 139 -6.48 4.15 9.10
CA TRP A 139 -6.35 3.97 10.55
C TRP A 139 -7.32 4.89 11.30
N TRP A 140 -7.86 4.39 12.40
CA TRP A 140 -8.82 5.13 13.21
C TRP A 140 -8.27 6.49 13.70
N THR A 141 -6.99 6.53 14.08
CA THR A 141 -6.30 7.76 14.49
C THR A 141 -6.18 8.76 13.36
N ASP A 142 -5.87 8.30 12.15
CA ASP A 142 -5.74 9.15 10.98
C ASP A 142 -7.08 9.78 10.61
N TYR A 143 -8.16 8.99 10.67
CA TYR A 143 -9.50 9.44 10.32
C TYR A 143 -10.13 10.37 11.37
N ASN A 144 -9.96 10.09 12.67
CA ASN A 144 -10.70 10.80 13.73
C ASN A 144 -9.90 11.92 14.43
N ILE A 145 -8.56 11.84 14.39
CA ILE A 145 -7.69 12.72 15.18
C ILE A 145 -6.79 13.54 14.26
N LYS A 146 -5.99 12.87 13.43
CA LYS A 146 -4.86 13.50 12.74
C LYS A 146 -5.27 14.40 11.59
N TYR A 147 -6.20 13.94 10.75
CA TYR A 147 -6.63 14.67 9.56
C TYR A 147 -8.03 15.24 9.74
N ARG A 148 -8.21 16.53 9.45
CA ARG A 148 -9.52 17.19 9.57
C ARG A 148 -9.71 18.22 8.49
N ASN A 149 -10.96 18.40 8.10
CA ASN A 149 -11.35 19.51 7.26
C ASN A 149 -11.44 20.78 8.12
N PRO A 150 -11.01 21.95 7.60
CA PRO A 150 -11.23 23.23 8.26
C PRO A 150 -12.73 23.51 8.41
N SER A 151 -13.09 24.39 9.34
CA SER A 151 -14.48 24.78 9.61
C SER A 151 -15.12 25.66 8.51
N VAL A 152 -14.42 25.92 7.40
CA VAL A 152 -14.90 26.75 6.30
C VAL A 152 -15.71 25.94 5.29
N THR A 153 -16.85 26.49 4.87
CA THR A 153 -17.73 25.92 3.84
C THR A 153 -17.94 26.93 2.71
N PRO A 154 -17.92 26.52 1.42
CA PRO A 154 -17.75 25.16 0.90
C PRO A 154 -16.27 24.77 0.69
N LEU A 155 -15.93 23.58 1.19
CA LEU A 155 -14.60 22.96 1.12
C LEU A 155 -14.09 22.75 -0.32
N LYS A 156 -15.00 22.68 -1.29
CA LYS A 156 -14.71 22.41 -2.71
C LYS A 156 -13.80 23.47 -3.36
N ASN A 157 -13.84 24.72 -2.89
CA ASN A 157 -13.01 25.79 -3.44
C ASN A 157 -11.56 25.77 -2.90
N ALA A 158 -11.29 25.02 -1.82
CA ALA A 158 -9.96 24.93 -1.22
C ALA A 158 -9.04 23.92 -1.93
N PHE A 159 -9.60 23.00 -2.73
CA PHE A 159 -8.89 21.85 -3.28
C PHE A 159 -8.90 21.73 -4.80
N ASN A 160 -9.31 22.78 -5.54
CA ASN A 160 -9.25 22.75 -7.00
C ASN A 160 -7.81 22.89 -7.48
N ASP A 161 -7.44 22.03 -8.44
CA ASP A 161 -6.25 22.11 -9.29
C ASP A 161 -4.90 21.71 -8.66
N TYR A 162 -4.80 20.53 -8.03
CA TYR A 162 -3.49 19.91 -7.73
C TYR A 162 -3.03 19.00 -8.86
N PRO A 163 -2.01 19.40 -9.66
CA PRO A 163 -1.45 18.54 -10.68
C PRO A 163 -0.62 17.42 -10.02
N VAL A 164 -0.98 16.17 -10.28
CA VAL A 164 -0.19 15.03 -9.81
C VAL A 164 1.03 14.83 -10.73
N MET A 165 2.21 14.67 -10.15
CA MET A 165 3.41 14.34 -10.93
C MET A 165 3.42 12.88 -11.38
N SER A 166 3.73 12.66 -12.67
CA SER A 166 4.05 11.34 -13.20
C SER A 166 5.38 10.83 -12.63
N PHE A 167 5.46 9.54 -12.33
CA PHE A 167 6.70 8.87 -11.95
C PHE A 167 6.96 7.67 -12.88
N ASP A 168 8.22 7.36 -13.09
CA ASP A 168 8.66 6.25 -13.94
C ASP A 168 8.77 4.96 -13.12
N GLY A 169 7.63 4.30 -12.93
CA GLY A 169 7.53 3.09 -12.12
C GLY A 169 6.48 2.12 -12.64
N ARG A 170 6.44 0.92 -12.05
CA ARG A 170 5.43 -0.08 -12.41
C ARG A 170 4.24 0.03 -11.48
N LYS A 171 3.06 -0.12 -12.06
CA LYS A 171 1.78 -0.11 -11.36
C LYS A 171 1.17 -1.51 -11.39
N LYS A 172 0.75 -1.98 -10.22
CA LYS A 172 0.10 -3.29 -10.06
C LYS A 172 -1.12 -3.19 -9.17
N VAL A 173 -2.10 -4.04 -9.41
CA VAL A 173 -3.25 -4.26 -8.54
C VAL A 173 -3.05 -5.59 -7.82
N VAL A 174 -3.42 -5.65 -6.55
CA VAL A 174 -3.30 -6.84 -5.72
C VAL A 174 -4.62 -7.09 -5.00
N PHE A 175 -5.16 -8.29 -5.17
CA PHE A 175 -6.26 -8.81 -4.36
C PHE A 175 -5.70 -9.82 -3.38
N SER A 176 -5.96 -9.64 -2.09
CA SER A 176 -5.46 -10.56 -1.07
C SER A 176 -6.49 -10.80 0.03
N ASN A 177 -6.54 -12.03 0.52
CA ASN A 177 -7.12 -12.32 1.81
C ASN A 177 -6.10 -12.03 2.92
N VAL A 178 -6.55 -11.49 4.04
CA VAL A 178 -5.73 -11.29 5.24
C VAL A 178 -6.17 -12.27 6.32
N SER A 179 -5.21 -12.84 7.02
CA SER A 179 -5.46 -13.58 8.26
C SER A 179 -5.17 -12.67 9.44
N TRP A 180 -5.35 -13.20 10.65
CA TRP A 180 -5.02 -12.48 11.89
C TRP A 180 -3.53 -12.09 11.97
N MET A 181 -2.64 -12.78 11.25
CA MET A 181 -1.21 -12.45 11.17
C MET A 181 -0.86 -11.51 10.00
N GLY A 182 -1.86 -11.03 9.26
CA GLY A 182 -1.68 -10.18 8.08
C GLY A 182 -1.76 -10.94 6.75
N GLY A 183 -1.10 -10.41 5.74
CA GLY A 183 -1.03 -11.01 4.39
C GLY A 183 -0.02 -12.14 4.27
N LYS A 184 0.14 -12.68 3.06
CA LYS A 184 1.10 -13.76 2.76
C LYS A 184 2.54 -13.30 3.03
N ASN A 185 3.17 -13.83 4.08
CA ASN A 185 4.58 -13.62 4.38
C ASN A 185 5.22 -14.88 4.99
N GLU A 186 5.92 -15.66 4.16
CA GLU A 186 6.54 -16.92 4.56
C GLU A 186 7.85 -16.72 5.35
N PHE A 187 8.45 -15.52 5.27
CA PHE A 187 9.74 -15.23 5.90
C PHE A 187 9.71 -15.41 7.41
N LEU A 188 8.65 -14.93 8.07
CA LEU A 188 8.52 -15.03 9.53
C LEU A 188 8.48 -16.50 9.98
N GLY A 189 7.70 -17.34 9.29
CA GLY A 189 7.62 -18.77 9.57
C GLY A 189 8.96 -19.47 9.38
N LEU A 190 9.65 -19.19 8.26
CA LEU A 190 10.97 -19.75 8.00
C LEU A 190 12.01 -19.29 9.05
N ALA A 191 11.98 -18.02 9.46
CA ALA A 191 12.88 -17.50 10.48
C ALA A 191 12.69 -18.23 11.83
N TYR A 192 11.45 -18.48 12.26
CA TYR A 192 11.18 -19.26 13.47
C TYR A 192 11.66 -20.71 13.36
N LEU A 193 11.50 -21.36 12.20
CA LEU A 193 12.01 -22.72 11.99
C LEU A 193 13.54 -22.78 12.06
N VAL A 194 14.23 -21.82 11.44
CA VAL A 194 15.70 -21.75 11.46
C VAL A 194 16.21 -21.47 12.87
N ILE A 195 15.67 -20.47 13.57
CA ILE A 195 16.09 -20.13 14.92
C ILE A 195 15.74 -21.25 15.92
N GLY A 196 14.55 -21.85 15.78
CA GLY A 196 14.12 -22.97 16.61
C GLY A 196 15.01 -24.21 16.46
N SER A 197 15.38 -24.57 15.22
CA SER A 197 16.29 -25.69 14.98
C SER A 197 17.70 -25.44 15.53
N LEU A 198 18.23 -24.22 15.39
CA LEU A 198 19.50 -23.81 16.01
C LEU A 198 19.45 -23.95 17.54
N CYS A 199 18.36 -23.53 18.17
CA CYS A 199 18.19 -23.64 19.62
C CYS A 199 18.15 -25.10 20.10
N LEU A 200 17.46 -25.98 19.36
CA LEU A 200 17.42 -27.42 19.66
C LEU A 200 18.80 -28.06 19.54
N VAL A 201 19.56 -27.75 18.49
CA VAL A 201 20.92 -28.26 18.32
C VAL A 201 21.81 -27.80 19.47
N MET A 202 21.77 -26.52 19.84
CA MET A 202 22.53 -25.98 20.97
C MET A 202 22.14 -26.63 22.31
N SER A 203 20.85 -26.91 22.52
CA SER A 203 20.37 -27.62 23.70
C SER A 203 20.92 -29.05 23.79
N VAL A 204 20.92 -29.79 22.68
CA VAL A 204 21.48 -31.15 22.62
C VAL A 204 22.98 -31.15 22.89
N VAL A 205 23.74 -30.21 22.30
CA VAL A 205 25.18 -30.08 22.54
C VAL A 205 25.47 -29.81 24.02
N MET A 206 24.76 -28.87 24.64
CA MET A 206 24.91 -28.57 26.07
C MET A 206 24.55 -29.76 26.95
N LEU A 207 23.53 -30.53 26.58
CA LEU A 207 23.14 -31.74 27.30
C LEU A 207 24.21 -32.84 27.21
N ILE A 208 24.85 -33.03 26.05
CA ILE A 208 25.97 -33.96 25.87
C ILE A 208 27.16 -33.54 26.74
N VAL A 209 27.50 -32.25 26.73
CA VAL A 209 28.59 -31.70 27.56
C VAL A 209 28.28 -31.91 29.05
N TYR A 210 27.06 -31.60 29.50
CA TYR A 210 26.64 -31.81 30.88
C TYR A 210 26.73 -33.27 31.29
N ALA A 211 26.27 -34.20 30.44
CA ALA A 211 26.34 -35.64 30.73
C ALA A 211 27.78 -36.12 30.85
N LYS A 212 28.69 -35.68 29.97
CA LYS A 212 30.12 -36.00 30.04
C LYS A 212 30.81 -35.42 31.29
N PHE A 213 30.44 -34.22 31.74
CA PHE A 213 30.99 -33.64 32.97
C PHE A 213 30.44 -34.29 34.25
N LYS A 214 29.17 -34.72 34.24
CA LYS A 214 28.52 -35.32 35.42
C LYS A 214 28.86 -36.79 35.63
N PHE A 215 29.06 -37.53 34.54
CA PHE A 215 29.48 -38.93 34.56
C PHE A 215 30.84 -39.05 33.85
N PRO A 216 31.94 -38.62 34.49
CA PRO A 216 33.26 -38.96 33.99
C PRO A 216 33.36 -40.50 33.94
N GLU A 217 33.80 -41.05 32.81
CA GLU A 217 34.17 -42.47 32.75
C GLU A 217 35.31 -42.68 33.76
N GLU A 218 35.05 -43.47 34.80
CA GLU A 218 36.12 -44.00 35.66
C GLU A 218 36.87 -45.02 34.79
N ASP A 219 37.98 -44.58 34.18
CA ASP A 219 38.99 -45.47 33.58
C ASP A 219 39.70 -46.32 34.65
#